data_AF-A0A520CIN1-F1
#
_entry.id   AF-A0A520CIN1-F1
#
_cell.length_a   1.000
_cell.length_b   1.000
_cell.length_c   1.000
_cell.angle_alpha   90.00
_cell.angle_beta   90.00
_cell.angle_gamma   90.00
#
_symmetry.space_group_name_H-M   'P 1'
#
loop_
_entity.id
_entity.type
_entity.pdbx_description
1 polymer ?
#
loop_
_entity_poly.entity_id
_entity_poly.type
_entity_poly.pdbx_seq_one_letter_code
_entity_poly.pdbx_strand_id
1 'polypeptide(L)'
;MAQKKTTFYLAVINSPNITGIRKLNKKEFEEYFSQIVKLEQFGNDEQLYKVVELNHIDLTEKVIHYTEYYKGNPPTIFLDLSIHLMDINRLILNLLSSIRSYLDFTETRLKREYGSESDEFKLFKLAQSKAFDENFEYRFVYILRNYSQHCGLPTGSFQVKNKVNYQKLHFHLLRDELLRSFDWKKLKHELEMQSESFDILPLLEKTVVLLENINIQLNEFMINKLSNHGETLLNLIMECQTEKGFPCLLKISGNADEPNMEVKHFPYDIISRTTGVKMNIKVNK
;
A
#
# COMPACT_ATOMS: atom_id res chain seq x y z
N MET A 1 14.37 -49.04 -13.66
CA MET A 1 13.98 -47.82 -12.91
C MET A 1 13.07 -46.99 -13.80
N ALA A 2 11.77 -46.90 -13.49
CA ALA A 2 10.86 -46.07 -14.25
C ALA A 2 11.28 -44.60 -14.10
N GLN A 3 11.53 -43.91 -15.22
CA GLN A 3 11.79 -42.47 -15.21
C GLN A 3 10.59 -41.77 -14.59
N LYS A 4 10.82 -41.02 -13.50
CA LYS A 4 9.84 -40.07 -12.94
C LYS A 4 9.46 -39.09 -14.05
N LYS A 5 8.31 -39.30 -14.68
CA LYS A 5 7.86 -38.48 -15.81
C LYS A 5 7.17 -37.25 -15.25
N THR A 6 7.79 -36.08 -15.42
CA THR A 6 7.15 -34.80 -15.08
C THR A 6 6.41 -34.30 -16.32
N THR A 7 5.17 -33.86 -16.13
CA THR A 7 4.34 -33.31 -17.20
C THR A 7 3.72 -31.99 -16.78
N PHE A 8 3.59 -31.07 -17.75
CA PHE A 8 3.11 -29.71 -17.53
C PHE A 8 1.88 -29.45 -18.39
N TYR A 9 0.93 -28.72 -17.86
CA TYR A 9 -0.34 -28.42 -18.52
C TYR A 9 -0.81 -27.01 -18.22
N LEU A 10 -1.44 -26.39 -19.22
CA LEU A 10 -2.50 -25.42 -19.00
C LEU A 10 -3.76 -26.22 -18.66
N ALA A 11 -4.38 -25.91 -17.53
CA ALA A 11 -5.51 -26.68 -17.00
C ALA A 11 -6.61 -25.75 -16.47
N VAL A 12 -7.80 -26.31 -16.25
CA VAL A 12 -8.93 -25.64 -15.60
C VAL A 12 -9.34 -26.44 -14.37
N ILE A 13 -9.47 -25.75 -13.24
CA ILE A 13 -9.92 -26.33 -11.97
C ILE A 13 -11.40 -26.04 -11.80
N ASN A 14 -12.18 -27.11 -11.66
CA ASN A 14 -13.58 -27.09 -11.30
C ASN A 14 -13.81 -28.13 -10.21
N SER A 15 -13.58 -27.72 -8.96
CA SER A 15 -13.47 -28.61 -7.80
C SER A 15 -14.58 -29.67 -7.76
N PRO A 16 -14.24 -30.95 -7.58
CA PRO A 16 -12.90 -31.50 -7.28
C PRO A 16 -12.06 -31.82 -8.53
N ASN A 17 -12.54 -31.52 -9.74
CA ASN A 17 -11.93 -31.96 -10.99
C ASN A 17 -10.89 -30.96 -11.52
N ILE A 18 -9.87 -31.49 -12.19
CA ILE A 18 -8.89 -30.71 -12.94
C ILE A 18 -8.84 -31.24 -14.38
N THR A 19 -9.12 -30.37 -15.35
CA THR A 19 -9.12 -30.72 -16.77
C THR A 19 -7.89 -30.13 -17.44
N GLY A 20 -7.03 -30.97 -18.03
CA GLY A 20 -5.89 -30.50 -18.82
C GLY A 20 -6.36 -30.01 -20.20
N ILE A 21 -6.18 -28.72 -20.48
CA ILE A 21 -6.59 -28.07 -21.73
C ILE A 21 -5.52 -28.26 -22.81
N ARG A 22 -4.27 -27.94 -22.46
CA ARG A 22 -3.13 -28.02 -23.36
C ARG A 22 -1.91 -28.52 -22.62
N LYS A 23 -1.22 -29.48 -23.22
CA LYS A 23 0.07 -29.94 -22.70
C LYS A 23 1.14 -28.89 -23.02
N LEU A 24 1.89 -28.48 -22.01
CA LEU A 24 3.00 -27.54 -22.12
C LEU A 24 4.31 -28.30 -22.12
N ASN A 25 5.30 -27.80 -22.86
CA ASN A 25 6.67 -28.21 -22.65
C ASN A 25 7.25 -27.50 -21.41
N LYS A 26 8.41 -27.98 -20.92
CA LYS A 26 9.04 -27.44 -19.71
C LYS A 26 9.35 -25.95 -19.82
N LYS A 27 9.85 -25.50 -20.98
CA LYS A 27 10.24 -24.10 -21.22
C LYS A 27 9.02 -23.19 -21.22
N GLU A 28 7.93 -23.56 -21.91
CA GLU A 28 6.67 -22.81 -21.88
C GLU A 28 6.13 -22.66 -20.46
N PHE A 29 6.12 -23.76 -19.69
CA PHE A 29 5.64 -23.74 -18.30
C PHE A 29 6.48 -22.79 -17.43
N GLU A 30 7.81 -22.89 -17.50
CA GLU A 30 8.73 -22.04 -16.74
C GLU A 30 8.60 -20.55 -17.13
N GLU A 31 8.41 -20.26 -18.41
CA GLU A 31 8.16 -18.91 -18.90
C GLU A 31 6.86 -18.35 -18.32
N TYR A 32 5.72 -19.03 -18.48
CA TYR A 32 4.44 -18.54 -17.94
C TYR A 32 4.44 -18.46 -16.41
N PHE A 33 5.04 -19.43 -15.73
CA PHE A 33 5.18 -19.40 -14.28
C PHE A 33 5.97 -18.16 -13.83
N SER A 34 7.08 -17.86 -14.48
CA SER A 34 7.89 -16.65 -14.21
C SER A 34 7.08 -15.37 -14.42
N GLN A 35 6.26 -15.31 -15.47
CA GLN A 35 5.38 -14.15 -15.70
C GLN A 35 4.32 -13.98 -14.61
N ILE A 36 3.71 -15.08 -14.16
CA ILE A 36 2.76 -15.06 -13.03
C ILE A 36 3.46 -14.51 -11.78
N VAL A 37 4.64 -15.03 -11.44
CA VAL A 37 5.40 -14.59 -10.26
C VAL A 37 5.72 -13.09 -10.33
N LYS A 38 6.07 -12.56 -11.52
CA LYS A 38 6.30 -11.11 -11.68
C LYS A 38 5.04 -10.27 -11.43
N LEU A 39 3.88 -10.69 -11.93
CA LEU A 39 2.62 -9.97 -11.69
C LEU A 39 2.18 -10.07 -10.22
N GLU A 40 2.35 -11.23 -9.59
CA GLU A 40 2.09 -11.39 -8.14
C GLU A 40 3.02 -10.53 -7.29
N GLN A 41 4.31 -10.45 -7.65
CA GLN A 41 5.27 -9.59 -6.97
C GLN A 41 4.83 -8.14 -7.01
N PHE A 42 4.40 -7.65 -8.19
CA PHE A 42 3.83 -6.31 -8.32
C PHE A 42 2.63 -6.10 -7.38
N GLY A 43 1.69 -7.05 -7.31
CA GLY A 43 0.55 -6.94 -6.38
C GLY A 43 0.96 -6.95 -4.90
N ASN A 44 2.01 -7.70 -4.52
CA ASN A 44 2.54 -7.69 -3.15
C ASN A 44 3.21 -6.36 -2.81
N ASP A 45 3.91 -5.77 -3.77
CA ASP A 45 4.60 -4.50 -3.58
C ASP A 45 3.64 -3.34 -3.30
N GLU A 46 2.44 -3.39 -3.87
CA GLU A 46 1.37 -2.40 -3.63
C GLU A 46 0.80 -2.47 -2.21
N GLN A 47 0.93 -3.61 -1.52
CA GLN A 47 0.43 -3.78 -0.16
C GLN A 47 1.12 -2.83 0.83
N LEU A 48 2.36 -2.43 0.56
CA LEU A 48 3.10 -1.49 1.43
C LEU A 48 2.41 -0.12 1.50
N TYR A 49 1.90 0.39 0.38
CA TYR A 49 1.11 1.62 0.39
C TYR A 49 -0.24 1.39 1.07
N LYS A 50 -0.83 0.19 0.90
CA LYS A 50 -2.11 -0.12 1.54
C LYS A 50 -2.06 -0.02 3.07
N VAL A 51 -0.92 -0.35 3.68
CA VAL A 51 -0.70 -0.16 5.12
C VAL A 51 -0.78 1.32 5.52
N VAL A 52 -0.29 2.24 4.68
CA VAL A 52 -0.41 3.69 4.92
C VAL A 52 -1.88 4.12 4.87
N GLU A 53 -2.61 3.69 3.85
CA GLU A 53 -4.05 3.98 3.72
C GLU A 53 -4.84 3.47 4.93
N LEU A 54 -4.61 2.22 5.35
CA LEU A 54 -5.32 1.63 6.49
C LEU A 54 -5.04 2.40 7.79
N ASN A 55 -3.79 2.78 8.06
CA ASN A 55 -3.47 3.60 9.23
C ASN A 55 -4.11 5.00 9.17
N HIS A 56 -4.25 5.57 7.98
CA HIS A 56 -4.91 6.85 7.79
C HIS A 56 -6.43 6.75 8.00
N ILE A 57 -7.05 5.67 7.52
CA ILE A 57 -8.47 5.36 7.75
C ILE A 57 -8.71 5.19 9.24
N ASP A 58 -7.91 4.36 9.93
CA ASP A 58 -8.03 4.13 11.38
C ASP A 58 -7.95 5.44 12.18
N LEU A 59 -6.99 6.31 11.83
CA LEU A 59 -6.86 7.64 12.44
C LEU A 59 -8.12 8.49 12.19
N THR A 60 -8.58 8.55 10.94
CA THR A 60 -9.72 9.37 10.54
C THR A 60 -11.00 8.92 11.21
N GLU A 61 -11.29 7.62 11.19
CA GLU A 61 -12.45 7.02 11.86
C GLU A 61 -12.40 7.28 13.37
N LYS A 62 -11.21 7.20 13.99
CA LYS A 62 -11.06 7.48 15.42
C LYS A 62 -11.30 8.95 15.76
N VAL A 63 -10.79 9.88 14.94
CA VAL A 63 -11.05 11.32 15.10
C VAL A 63 -12.55 11.60 14.97
N ILE A 64 -13.23 11.01 13.99
CA ILE A 64 -14.68 11.15 13.82
C ILE A 64 -15.41 10.59 15.05
N HIS A 65 -15.06 9.39 15.50
CA HIS A 65 -15.66 8.75 16.66
C HIS A 65 -15.58 9.63 17.91
N TYR A 66 -14.39 10.17 18.23
CA TYR A 66 -14.25 11.07 19.37
C TYR A 66 -14.95 12.41 19.17
N THR A 67 -15.00 12.91 17.93
CA THR A 67 -15.76 14.13 17.62
C THR A 67 -17.24 13.95 17.96
N GLU A 68 -17.84 12.81 17.60
CA GLU A 68 -19.22 12.49 17.94
C GLU A 68 -19.40 12.25 19.45
N TYR A 69 -18.46 11.57 20.11
CA TYR A 69 -18.50 11.33 21.56
C TYR A 69 -18.64 12.65 22.35
N TYR A 70 -17.84 13.66 22.01
CA TYR A 70 -17.84 14.94 22.72
C TYR A 70 -19.07 15.82 22.42
N LYS A 71 -19.83 15.54 21.33
CA LYS A 71 -21.11 16.22 21.06
C LYS A 71 -22.12 15.98 22.18
N GLY A 72 -22.20 14.74 22.66
CA GLY A 72 -23.11 14.34 23.74
C GLY A 72 -22.49 14.44 25.13
N ASN A 73 -21.16 14.46 25.22
CA ASN A 73 -20.43 14.38 26.49
C ASN A 73 -19.33 15.45 26.50
N PRO A 74 -19.62 16.70 26.93
CA PRO A 74 -18.58 17.70 27.10
C PRO A 74 -17.46 17.12 27.97
N PRO A 75 -16.18 17.38 27.67
CA PRO A 75 -15.06 16.85 28.45
C PRO A 75 -15.14 17.41 29.87
N THR A 76 -15.80 16.67 30.74
CA THR A 76 -16.07 17.01 32.15
C THR A 76 -15.03 16.36 33.07
N ILE A 77 -14.33 15.33 32.57
CA ILE A 77 -13.29 14.58 33.28
C ILE A 77 -11.99 14.66 32.47
N PHE A 78 -10.92 15.16 33.09
CA PHE A 78 -9.58 15.27 32.50
C PHE A 78 -8.99 13.91 32.07
N LEU A 79 -9.40 12.82 32.74
CA LEU A 79 -8.94 11.46 32.45
C LEU A 79 -9.36 10.95 31.07
N ASP A 80 -10.63 11.10 30.68
CA ASP A 80 -11.12 10.68 29.35
C ASP A 80 -10.38 11.40 28.22
N LEU A 81 -10.10 12.69 28.44
CA LEU A 81 -9.35 13.52 27.51
C LEU A 81 -7.94 12.97 27.28
N SER A 82 -7.26 12.60 28.36
CA SER A 82 -5.90 12.07 28.29
C SER A 82 -5.84 10.72 27.57
N ILE A 83 -6.81 9.83 27.79
CA ILE A 83 -6.90 8.51 27.14
C ILE A 83 -7.14 8.68 25.64
N HIS A 84 -8.10 9.53 25.26
CA HIS A 84 -8.40 9.79 23.85
C HIS A 84 -7.23 10.46 23.12
N LEU A 85 -6.52 11.39 23.77
CA LEU A 85 -5.31 11.99 23.23
C LEU A 85 -4.19 10.96 23.06
N MET A 86 -4.02 10.04 24.01
CA MET A 86 -3.05 8.95 23.92
C MET A 86 -3.36 8.02 22.73
N ASP A 87 -4.62 7.65 22.51
CA ASP A 87 -5.02 6.79 21.38
C ASP A 87 -4.75 7.47 20.03
N ILE A 88 -5.08 8.76 19.91
CA ILE A 88 -4.78 9.52 18.69
C ILE A 88 -3.28 9.63 18.44
N ASN A 89 -2.48 9.90 19.47
CA ASN A 89 -1.01 9.90 19.34
C ASN A 89 -0.47 8.56 18.84
N ARG A 90 -0.97 7.45 19.40
CA ARG A 90 -0.61 6.10 18.97
C ARG A 90 -0.93 5.89 17.48
N LEU A 91 -2.11 6.31 17.02
CA LEU A 91 -2.51 6.20 15.61
C LEU A 91 -1.67 7.09 14.69
N ILE A 92 -1.34 8.32 15.10
CA ILE A 92 -0.44 9.20 14.35
C ILE A 92 0.96 8.59 14.27
N LEU A 93 1.50 8.04 15.37
CA LEU A 93 2.80 7.35 15.37
C LEU A 93 2.81 6.15 14.41
N ASN A 94 1.73 5.37 14.37
CA ASN A 94 1.57 4.28 13.42
C ASN A 94 1.58 4.78 11.97
N LEU A 95 0.81 5.83 11.69
CA LEU A 95 0.78 6.46 10.36
C LEU A 95 2.17 6.96 9.95
N LEU A 96 2.84 7.75 10.79
CA LEU A 96 4.20 8.25 10.54
C LEU A 96 5.21 7.12 10.28
N SER A 97 5.10 6.03 11.03
CA SER A 97 5.97 4.87 10.86
C SER A 97 5.68 4.15 9.53
N SER A 98 4.41 3.94 9.19
CA SER A 98 4.00 3.29 7.94
C SER A 98 4.43 4.09 6.70
N ILE A 99 4.31 5.43 6.74
CA ILE A 99 4.80 6.33 5.68
C ILE A 99 6.30 6.11 5.45
N ARG A 100 7.08 6.11 6.53
CA ARG A 100 8.54 5.91 6.43
C ARG A 100 8.87 4.54 5.86
N SER A 101 8.21 3.50 6.36
CA SER A 101 8.40 2.12 5.87
C SER A 101 8.10 2.03 4.38
N TYR A 102 6.96 2.55 3.92
CA TYR A 102 6.60 2.55 2.50
C TYR A 102 7.71 3.19 1.64
N LEU A 103 8.18 4.38 2.01
CA LEU A 103 9.23 5.08 1.26
C LEU A 103 10.55 4.29 1.23
N ASP A 104 11.02 3.81 2.37
CA ASP A 104 12.31 3.11 2.48
C ASP A 104 12.29 1.74 1.78
N PHE A 105 11.23 0.96 1.98
CA PHE A 105 11.08 -0.35 1.34
C PHE A 105 10.92 -0.23 -0.16
N THR A 106 10.11 0.72 -0.64
CA THR A 106 9.96 0.97 -2.07
C THR A 106 11.28 1.41 -2.68
N GLU A 107 12.01 2.34 -2.05
CA GLU A 107 13.31 2.78 -2.54
C GLU A 107 14.31 1.62 -2.63
N THR A 108 14.41 0.83 -1.56
CA THR A 108 15.32 -0.32 -1.48
C THR A 108 14.98 -1.38 -2.53
N ARG A 109 13.70 -1.71 -2.68
CA ARG A 109 13.20 -2.66 -3.66
C ARG A 109 13.55 -2.23 -5.08
N LEU A 110 13.20 -0.99 -5.45
CA LEU A 110 13.47 -0.47 -6.79
C LEU A 110 14.97 -0.48 -7.12
N LYS A 111 15.83 -0.06 -6.16
CA LYS A 111 17.29 -0.16 -6.33
C LYS A 111 17.76 -1.59 -6.53
N ARG A 112 17.23 -2.55 -5.76
CA ARG A 112 17.64 -3.95 -5.81
C ARG A 112 17.22 -4.64 -7.10
N GLU A 113 16.02 -4.35 -7.57
CA GLU A 113 15.41 -5.07 -8.71
C GLU A 113 15.77 -4.44 -10.07
N TYR A 114 15.82 -3.12 -10.14
CA TYR A 114 16.02 -2.40 -11.41
C TYR A 114 17.32 -1.60 -11.47
N GLY A 115 17.93 -1.30 -10.32
CA GLY A 115 19.15 -0.50 -10.21
C GLY A 115 18.87 0.99 -9.99
N SER A 116 19.87 1.73 -9.50
CA SER A 116 19.74 3.17 -9.20
C SER A 116 19.63 4.06 -10.45
N GLU A 117 19.96 3.53 -11.62
CA GLU A 117 19.86 4.25 -12.89
C GLU A 117 18.59 3.93 -13.67
N SER A 118 17.71 3.10 -13.13
CA SER A 118 16.48 2.66 -13.79
C SER A 118 15.43 3.77 -13.83
N ASP A 119 14.54 3.70 -14.81
CA ASP A 119 13.45 4.66 -14.97
C ASP A 119 12.46 4.60 -13.80
N GLU A 120 12.19 3.40 -13.24
CA GLU A 120 11.34 3.24 -12.05
C GLU A 120 11.91 3.97 -10.85
N PHE A 121 13.22 3.77 -10.61
CA PHE A 121 13.90 4.38 -9.48
C PHE A 121 13.95 5.90 -9.64
N LYS A 122 14.31 6.38 -10.83
CA LYS A 122 14.36 7.81 -11.14
C LYS A 122 12.98 8.46 -11.02
N LEU A 123 11.93 7.83 -11.53
CA LEU A 123 10.55 8.30 -11.41
C LEU A 123 10.16 8.44 -9.94
N PHE A 124 10.40 7.41 -9.13
CA PHE A 124 10.06 7.42 -7.70
C PHE A 124 10.83 8.52 -6.94
N LYS A 125 12.14 8.69 -7.20
CA LYS A 125 12.93 9.76 -6.58
C LYS A 125 12.50 11.15 -7.03
N LEU A 126 12.17 11.33 -8.31
CA LEU A 126 11.67 12.60 -8.83
C LEU A 126 10.34 12.97 -8.17
N ALA A 127 9.40 12.03 -8.06
CA ALA A 127 8.11 12.24 -7.41
C ALA A 127 8.28 12.59 -5.91
N GLN A 128 9.17 11.90 -5.20
CA GLN A 128 9.52 12.27 -3.83
C GLN A 128 10.15 13.66 -3.71
N SER A 129 11.11 14.00 -4.59
CA SER A 129 11.75 15.32 -4.58
C SER A 129 10.72 16.40 -4.81
N LYS A 130 9.84 16.23 -5.80
CA LYS A 130 8.76 17.17 -6.09
C LYS A 130 7.83 17.37 -4.88
N ALA A 131 7.37 16.28 -4.27
CA ALA A 131 6.55 16.35 -3.07
C ALA A 131 7.27 17.10 -1.93
N PHE A 132 8.56 16.79 -1.73
CA PHE A 132 9.39 17.42 -0.72
C PHE A 132 9.69 18.90 -1.01
N ASP A 133 9.96 19.30 -2.24
CA ASP A 133 10.37 20.66 -2.58
C ASP A 133 9.16 21.61 -2.67
N GLU A 134 8.01 21.12 -3.11
CA GLU A 134 6.83 21.96 -3.37
C GLU A 134 5.85 22.06 -2.19
N ASN A 135 5.91 21.18 -1.18
CA ASN A 135 4.89 21.10 -0.13
C ASN A 135 5.46 21.15 1.28
N PHE A 136 5.07 22.17 2.06
CA PHE A 136 5.45 22.31 3.46
C PHE A 136 4.95 21.13 4.30
N GLU A 137 3.71 20.68 4.08
CA GLU A 137 3.07 19.61 4.85
C GLU A 137 3.88 18.31 4.77
N TYR A 138 4.33 17.98 3.56
CA TYR A 138 5.16 16.79 3.34
C TYR A 138 6.51 16.88 4.07
N ARG A 139 7.20 18.02 3.95
CA ARG A 139 8.48 18.25 4.66
C ARG A 139 8.28 18.20 6.18
N PHE A 140 7.22 18.83 6.66
CA PHE A 140 6.87 18.88 8.07
C PHE A 140 6.61 17.48 8.62
N VAL A 141 5.72 16.70 8.00
CA VAL A 141 5.40 15.33 8.44
C VAL A 141 6.62 14.40 8.34
N TYR A 142 7.43 14.55 7.30
CA TYR A 142 8.67 13.80 7.15
C TYR A 142 9.65 14.03 8.32
N ILE A 143 9.80 15.28 8.78
CA ILE A 143 10.67 15.62 9.91
C ILE A 143 9.99 15.34 11.25
N LEU A 144 8.67 15.51 11.35
CA LEU A 144 7.87 15.26 12.56
C LEU A 144 8.03 13.82 13.05
N ARG A 145 8.21 12.86 12.16
CA ARG A 145 8.53 11.48 12.54
C ARG A 145 9.81 11.41 13.37
N ASN A 146 10.86 12.13 12.98
CA ASN A 146 12.13 12.15 13.73
C ASN A 146 11.96 12.83 15.08
N TYR A 147 11.22 13.95 15.12
CA TYR A 147 10.81 14.56 16.38
C TYR A 147 10.10 13.54 17.28
N SER A 148 9.14 12.81 16.72
CA SER A 148 8.28 11.90 17.48
C SER A 148 9.01 10.67 18.02
N GLN A 149 10.19 10.35 17.47
CA GLN A 149 11.03 9.26 17.94
C GLN A 149 12.05 9.66 18.99
N HIS A 150 12.42 10.94 19.06
CA HIS A 150 13.53 11.39 19.88
C HIS A 150 13.13 12.38 20.97
N CYS A 151 11.98 13.05 20.84
CA CYS A 151 11.62 14.19 21.67
C CYS A 151 10.29 14.02 22.39
N GLY A 152 9.20 13.66 21.69
CA GLY A 152 7.88 13.69 22.29
C GLY A 152 6.78 13.07 21.42
N LEU A 153 5.53 13.17 21.87
CA LEU A 153 4.38 12.71 21.11
C LEU A 153 4.06 13.67 19.95
N PRO A 154 3.49 13.17 18.84
CA PRO A 154 3.26 13.98 17.64
C PRO A 154 2.13 15.01 17.78
N THR A 155 1.38 15.03 18.88
CA THR A 155 0.41 16.10 19.18
C THR A 155 0.86 16.90 20.41
N GLY A 156 0.67 18.22 20.40
CA GLY A 156 0.97 19.07 21.56
C GLY A 156 -0.21 19.18 22.52
N SER A 157 -1.35 19.69 22.04
CA SER A 157 -2.56 19.87 22.85
C SER A 157 -3.83 19.56 22.06
N PHE A 158 -4.93 19.36 22.78
CA PHE A 158 -6.22 19.01 22.21
C PHE A 158 -7.27 20.08 22.54
N GLN A 159 -8.06 20.48 21.56
CA GLN A 159 -9.17 21.41 21.75
C GLN A 159 -10.45 20.91 21.07
N VAL A 160 -11.55 20.90 21.82
CA VAL A 160 -12.90 20.74 21.26
C VAL A 160 -13.45 22.12 20.94
N LYS A 161 -13.64 22.43 19.65
CA LYS A 161 -14.32 23.68 19.27
C LYS A 161 -15.80 23.40 19.01
N ASN A 162 -16.65 24.08 19.78
CA ASN A 162 -18.10 24.11 19.57
C ASN A 162 -18.43 25.16 18.51
N LYS A 163 -18.88 24.74 17.34
CA LYS A 163 -19.66 25.61 16.44
C LYS A 163 -21.13 25.24 16.55
N VAL A 164 -22.00 26.22 16.31
CA VAL A 164 -23.46 26.15 16.51
C VAL A 164 -24.10 24.87 15.92
N ASN A 165 -23.50 24.26 14.88
CA ASN A 165 -24.04 23.08 14.18
C ASN A 165 -23.10 21.85 14.16
N TYR A 166 -21.87 21.93 14.70
CA TYR A 166 -20.97 20.78 14.78
C TYR A 166 -19.84 21.02 15.78
N GLN A 167 -19.39 19.94 16.43
CA GLN A 167 -18.11 19.93 17.12
C GLN A 167 -17.01 19.49 16.15
N LYS A 168 -15.82 20.08 16.28
CA LYS A 168 -14.62 19.61 15.59
C LYS A 168 -13.48 19.48 16.59
N LEU A 169 -12.78 18.35 16.51
CA LEU A 169 -11.57 18.13 17.26
C LEU A 169 -10.38 18.72 16.51
N HIS A 170 -9.58 19.48 17.26
CA HIS A 170 -8.34 20.05 16.77
C HIS A 170 -7.18 19.54 17.63
N PHE A 171 -6.13 19.08 16.96
CA PHE A 171 -4.91 18.60 17.58
C PHE A 171 -3.81 19.60 17.29
N HIS A 172 -3.59 20.48 18.25
CA HIS A 172 -2.75 21.65 18.10
C HIS A 172 -1.31 21.36 18.43
N LEU A 173 -0.42 21.87 17.59
CA LEU A 173 1.00 21.94 17.81
C LEU A 173 1.39 23.36 18.19
N LEU A 174 2.21 23.51 19.22
CA LEU A 174 2.74 24.79 19.64
C LEU A 174 4.07 25.03 18.94
N ARG A 175 4.11 26.00 18.02
CA ARG A 175 5.28 26.32 17.19
C ARG A 175 6.53 26.52 18.03
N ASP A 176 6.44 27.34 19.07
CA ASP A 176 7.60 27.74 19.88
C ASP A 176 8.07 26.60 20.81
N GLU A 177 7.20 25.63 21.11
CA GLU A 177 7.59 24.40 21.80
C GLU A 177 8.35 23.47 20.84
N LEU A 178 7.84 23.27 19.63
CA LEU A 178 8.53 22.49 18.60
C LEU A 178 9.91 23.07 18.30
N LEU A 179 10.01 24.38 18.05
CA LEU A 179 11.28 25.07 17.76
C LEU A 179 12.32 24.95 18.87
N ARG A 180 11.88 24.79 20.13
CA ARG A 180 12.75 24.66 21.29
C ARG A 180 13.19 23.23 21.56
N SER A 181 12.34 22.26 21.22
CA SER A 181 12.49 20.86 21.62
C SER A 181 13.24 19.99 20.60
N PHE A 182 13.48 20.49 19.37
CA PHE A 182 14.14 19.73 18.32
C PHE A 182 14.83 20.61 17.27
N ASP A 183 15.86 20.06 16.63
CA ASP A 183 16.53 20.71 15.50
C ASP A 183 15.75 20.44 14.19
N TRP A 184 14.92 21.40 13.80
CA TRP A 184 14.13 21.36 12.57
C TRP A 184 14.94 21.63 11.30
N LYS A 185 16.25 21.89 11.41
CA LYS A 185 17.19 22.06 10.29
C LYS A 185 16.62 23.01 9.23
N LYS A 186 16.50 22.52 8.00
CA LYS A 186 16.02 23.27 6.83
C LYS A 186 14.59 23.78 6.96
N LEU A 187 13.77 23.17 7.84
CA LEU A 187 12.38 23.56 8.03
C LEU A 187 12.20 24.65 9.09
N LYS A 188 13.26 25.03 9.81
CA LYS A 188 13.16 25.97 10.93
C LYS A 188 12.48 27.29 10.52
N HIS A 189 12.92 27.92 9.44
CA HIS A 189 12.35 29.18 8.97
C HIS A 189 10.89 29.06 8.50
N GLU A 190 10.54 27.94 7.86
CA GLU A 190 9.15 27.70 7.46
C GLU A 190 8.23 27.49 8.67
N LEU A 191 8.74 26.81 9.71
CA LEU A 191 8.04 26.60 10.96
C LEU A 191 7.88 27.93 11.73
N GLU A 192 8.89 28.81 11.72
CA GLU A 192 8.82 30.16 12.31
C GLU A 192 7.71 31.01 11.67
N MET A 193 7.41 30.80 10.37
CA MET A 193 6.33 31.48 9.65
C MET A 193 4.94 30.92 9.94
N GLN A 194 4.83 29.76 10.62
CA GLN A 194 3.53 29.22 11.01
C GLN A 194 2.89 30.04 12.13
N SER A 195 1.57 29.86 12.27
CA SER A 195 0.84 30.38 13.43
C SER A 195 1.42 29.80 14.73
N GLU A 196 1.31 30.54 15.83
CA GLU A 196 1.79 30.11 17.16
C GLU A 196 1.23 28.72 17.55
N SER A 197 -0.02 28.47 17.17
CA SER A 197 -0.68 27.17 17.26
C SER A 197 -1.31 26.81 15.91
N PHE A 198 -1.10 25.57 15.45
CA PHE A 198 -1.66 25.07 14.19
C PHE A 198 -2.09 23.60 14.32
N ASP A 199 -3.04 23.17 13.48
CA ASP A 199 -3.64 21.83 13.54
C ASP A 199 -2.82 20.82 12.72
N ILE A 200 -2.51 19.66 13.30
CA ILE A 200 -1.72 18.62 12.64
C ILE A 200 -2.53 17.80 11.62
N LEU A 201 -3.85 17.64 11.83
CA LEU A 201 -4.65 16.73 10.99
C LEU A 201 -4.62 17.10 9.50
N PRO A 202 -4.80 18.38 9.10
CA PRO A 202 -4.69 18.75 7.69
C PRO A 202 -3.32 18.48 7.07
N LEU A 203 -2.24 18.56 7.88
CA LEU A 203 -0.87 18.29 7.41
C LEU A 203 -0.68 16.80 7.11
N LEU A 204 -1.23 15.93 7.96
CA LEU A 204 -1.22 14.48 7.77
C LEU A 204 -2.05 14.09 6.53
N GLU A 205 -3.28 14.60 6.42
CA GLU A 205 -4.17 14.35 5.28
C GLU A 205 -3.50 14.77 3.97
N LYS A 206 -2.96 15.99 3.90
CA LYS A 206 -2.24 16.48 2.72
C LYS A 206 -1.04 15.61 2.37
N THR A 207 -0.29 15.13 3.37
CA THR A 207 0.85 14.25 3.14
C THR A 207 0.43 12.89 2.58
N VAL A 208 -0.66 12.30 3.08
CA VAL A 208 -1.19 11.02 2.56
C VAL A 208 -1.62 11.16 1.10
N VAL A 209 -2.27 12.26 0.73
CA VAL A 209 -2.63 12.55 -0.68
C VAL A 209 -1.38 12.69 -1.56
N LEU A 210 -0.32 13.34 -1.08
CA LEU A 210 0.94 13.45 -1.83
C LEU A 210 1.61 12.07 -2.00
N LEU A 211 1.57 11.21 -0.99
CA LEU A 211 2.05 9.84 -1.09
C LEU A 211 1.21 8.98 -2.03
N GLU A 212 -0.11 9.17 -2.04
CA GLU A 212 -1.02 8.53 -2.99
C GLU A 212 -0.61 8.85 -4.42
N ASN A 213 -0.35 10.13 -4.71
CA ASN A 213 0.07 10.57 -6.03
C ASN A 213 1.44 9.99 -6.43
N ILE A 214 2.38 9.83 -5.49
CA ILE A 214 3.65 9.15 -5.74
C ILE A 214 3.39 7.67 -6.10
N ASN A 215 2.54 7.01 -5.33
CA ASN A 215 2.20 5.61 -5.52
C ASN A 215 1.48 5.35 -6.86
N ILE A 216 0.50 6.18 -7.21
CA ILE A 216 -0.23 6.10 -8.48
C ILE A 216 0.73 6.25 -9.65
N GLN A 217 1.61 7.27 -9.65
CA GLN A 217 2.57 7.46 -10.74
C GLN A 217 3.50 6.27 -10.92
N LEU A 218 4.01 5.70 -9.82
CA LEU A 218 4.84 4.51 -9.88
C LEU A 218 4.05 3.30 -10.41
N ASN A 219 2.83 3.09 -9.93
CA ASN A 219 2.03 1.93 -10.30
C ASN A 219 1.56 2.00 -11.76
N GLU A 220 1.19 3.18 -12.26
CA GLU A 220 0.89 3.38 -13.69
C GLU A 220 2.10 3.04 -14.57
N PHE A 221 3.29 3.48 -14.18
CA PHE A 221 4.53 3.12 -14.88
C PHE A 221 4.76 1.61 -14.88
N MET A 222 4.60 0.96 -13.72
CA MET A 222 4.78 -0.49 -13.57
C MET A 222 3.74 -1.29 -14.35
N ILE A 223 2.47 -0.87 -14.35
CA ILE A 223 1.37 -1.48 -15.12
C ILE A 223 1.71 -1.46 -16.60
N ASN A 224 2.17 -0.32 -17.12
CA ASN A 224 2.57 -0.20 -18.52
C ASN A 224 3.77 -1.09 -18.86
N LYS A 225 4.75 -1.20 -17.96
CA LYS A 225 5.90 -2.09 -18.15
C LYS A 225 5.53 -3.58 -18.12
N LEU A 226 4.47 -3.93 -17.39
CA LEU A 226 4.01 -5.31 -17.22
C LEU A 226 2.91 -5.72 -18.21
N SER A 227 2.43 -4.82 -19.07
CA SER A 227 1.32 -5.06 -20.01
C SER A 227 1.51 -6.33 -20.84
N ASN A 228 2.67 -6.51 -21.47
CA ASN A 228 2.99 -7.69 -22.30
C ASN A 228 2.91 -9.01 -21.51
N HIS A 229 3.24 -8.98 -20.21
CA HIS A 229 3.10 -10.16 -19.34
C HIS A 229 1.61 -10.44 -19.10
N GLY A 230 0.83 -9.40 -18.81
CA GLY A 230 -0.63 -9.49 -18.68
C GLY A 230 -1.30 -10.05 -19.94
N GLU A 231 -0.97 -9.52 -21.11
CA GLU A 231 -1.52 -9.94 -22.41
C GLU A 231 -1.20 -11.41 -22.71
N THR A 232 0.03 -11.84 -22.45
CA THR A 232 0.44 -13.24 -22.65
C THR A 232 -0.40 -14.18 -21.78
N LEU A 233 -0.58 -13.85 -20.49
CA LEU A 233 -1.35 -14.69 -19.57
C LEU A 233 -2.86 -14.62 -19.85
N LEU A 234 -3.37 -13.47 -20.31
CA LEU A 234 -4.74 -13.33 -20.76
C LEU A 234 -5.04 -14.26 -21.93
N ASN A 235 -4.13 -14.34 -22.91
CA ASN A 235 -4.30 -15.26 -24.04
C ASN A 235 -4.42 -16.73 -23.59
N LEU A 236 -3.63 -17.16 -22.60
CA LEU A 236 -3.76 -18.50 -22.01
C LEU A 236 -5.10 -18.71 -21.29
N ILE A 237 -5.58 -17.70 -20.58
CA ILE A 237 -6.90 -17.75 -19.95
C ILE A 237 -7.99 -17.90 -21.02
N MET A 238 -7.87 -17.19 -22.15
CA MET A 238 -8.83 -17.27 -23.26
C MET A 238 -8.80 -18.62 -23.98
N GLU A 239 -7.66 -19.31 -24.04
CA GLU A 239 -7.61 -20.71 -24.52
C GLU A 239 -8.51 -21.65 -23.70
N CYS A 240 -8.78 -21.31 -22.44
CA CYS A 240 -9.57 -22.11 -21.51
C CYS A 240 -11.06 -21.76 -21.49
N GLN A 241 -11.52 -20.78 -22.29
CA GLN A 241 -12.86 -20.17 -22.18
C GLN A 241 -14.03 -21.15 -22.40
N THR A 242 -13.79 -22.30 -23.04
CA THR A 242 -14.82 -23.32 -23.30
C THR A 242 -15.11 -24.18 -22.09
N GLU A 243 -14.20 -24.23 -21.11
CA GLU A 243 -14.34 -25.03 -19.90
C GLU A 243 -14.87 -24.17 -18.74
N LYS A 244 -15.71 -24.78 -17.90
CA LYS A 244 -16.17 -24.13 -16.67
C LYS A 244 -15.11 -24.33 -15.59
N GLY A 245 -14.63 -23.25 -14.98
CA GLY A 245 -13.72 -23.29 -13.83
C GLY A 245 -12.68 -22.18 -13.85
N PHE A 246 -11.62 -22.36 -13.06
CA PHE A 246 -10.50 -21.42 -12.97
C PHE A 246 -9.27 -21.96 -13.69
N PRO A 247 -8.84 -21.31 -14.79
CA PRO A 247 -7.54 -21.57 -15.41
C PRO A 247 -6.37 -21.57 -14.42
N CYS A 248 -5.41 -22.48 -14.63
CA CYS A 248 -4.17 -22.58 -13.87
C CYS A 248 -3.06 -23.23 -14.71
N LEU A 249 -1.81 -23.06 -14.26
CA LEU A 249 -0.72 -23.94 -14.66
C LEU A 249 -0.66 -25.14 -13.72
N LEU A 250 -0.55 -26.34 -14.29
CA LEU A 250 -0.49 -27.60 -13.56
C LEU A 250 0.82 -28.33 -13.89
N LYS A 251 1.53 -28.73 -12.84
CA LYS A 251 2.69 -29.61 -12.93
C LYS A 251 2.39 -30.90 -12.18
N ILE A 252 2.54 -32.03 -12.87
CA ILE A 252 2.36 -33.37 -12.31
C ILE A 252 3.71 -34.07 -12.32
N SER A 253 4.10 -34.62 -11.19
CA SER A 253 5.33 -35.36 -10.98
C SER A 253 5.07 -36.60 -10.12
N GLY A 254 6.01 -37.53 -10.04
CA GLY A 254 5.84 -38.76 -9.24
C GLY A 254 5.44 -39.98 -10.07
N ASN A 255 4.98 -41.02 -9.39
CA ASN A 255 4.55 -42.27 -10.01
C ASN A 255 3.04 -42.23 -10.27
N ALA A 256 2.54 -43.12 -11.14
CA ALA A 256 1.11 -43.18 -11.45
C ALA A 256 0.24 -43.46 -10.20
N ASP A 257 0.77 -44.22 -9.25
CA ASP A 257 0.07 -44.60 -8.02
C ASP A 257 0.10 -43.50 -6.95
N GLU A 258 1.07 -42.58 -7.02
CA GLU A 258 1.25 -41.47 -6.07
C GLU A 258 1.69 -40.20 -6.83
N PRO A 259 0.77 -39.53 -7.56
CA PRO A 259 1.08 -38.31 -8.27
C PRO A 259 1.18 -37.13 -7.29
N ASN A 260 2.23 -36.33 -7.44
CA ASN A 260 2.38 -35.02 -6.80
C ASN A 260 1.96 -33.92 -7.80
N MET A 261 0.97 -33.12 -7.41
CA MET A 261 0.40 -32.04 -8.23
C MET A 261 0.74 -30.67 -7.64
N GLU A 262 1.28 -29.79 -8.47
CA GLU A 262 1.56 -28.39 -8.14
C GLU A 262 0.70 -27.51 -9.05
N VAL A 263 -0.11 -26.65 -8.44
CA VAL A 263 -1.04 -25.75 -9.12
C VAL A 263 -0.59 -24.31 -8.93
N LYS A 264 -0.51 -23.55 -10.02
CA LYS A 264 -0.26 -22.12 -10.00
C LYS A 264 -1.43 -21.38 -10.64
N HIS A 265 -2.13 -20.57 -9.85
CA HIS A 265 -3.25 -19.76 -10.30
C HIS A 265 -2.79 -18.49 -11.00
N PHE A 266 -3.60 -18.00 -11.94
CA PHE A 266 -3.35 -16.70 -12.57
C PHE A 266 -3.78 -15.55 -11.65
N PRO A 267 -3.00 -14.45 -11.58
CA PRO A 267 -3.31 -13.28 -10.76
C PRO A 267 -4.30 -12.38 -11.52
N TYR A 268 -5.57 -12.79 -11.58
CA TYR A 268 -6.58 -12.17 -12.43
C TYR A 268 -6.75 -10.66 -12.22
N ASP A 269 -6.74 -10.17 -10.97
CA ASP A 269 -6.86 -8.73 -10.69
C ASP A 269 -5.74 -7.94 -11.40
N ILE A 270 -4.49 -8.41 -11.27
CA ILE A 270 -3.33 -7.77 -11.86
C ILE A 270 -3.35 -7.89 -13.39
N ILE A 271 -3.76 -9.04 -13.93
CA ILE A 271 -3.92 -9.22 -15.39
C ILE A 271 -5.00 -8.25 -15.91
N SER A 272 -6.12 -8.08 -15.21
CA SER A 272 -7.16 -7.13 -15.60
C SER A 272 -6.66 -5.70 -15.62
N ARG A 273 -5.84 -5.31 -14.63
CA ARG A 273 -5.26 -3.96 -14.55
C ARG A 273 -4.18 -3.71 -15.60
N THR A 274 -3.35 -4.72 -15.91
CA THR A 274 -2.28 -4.61 -16.92
C THR A 274 -2.77 -4.67 -18.35
N THR A 275 -3.94 -5.27 -18.60
CA THR A 275 -4.54 -5.39 -19.94
C THR A 275 -5.73 -4.46 -20.18
N GLY A 276 -6.32 -3.89 -19.13
CA GLY A 276 -7.60 -3.16 -19.21
C GLY A 276 -8.83 -4.04 -19.40
N VAL A 277 -8.67 -5.37 -19.50
CA VAL A 277 -9.78 -6.31 -19.73
C VAL A 277 -10.41 -6.70 -18.40
N LYS A 278 -11.69 -6.36 -18.19
CA LYS A 278 -12.45 -6.78 -17.01
C LYS A 278 -12.78 -8.27 -17.07
N MET A 279 -12.15 -9.05 -16.20
CA MET A 279 -12.44 -10.48 -16.09
C MET A 279 -13.51 -10.71 -15.02
N ASN A 280 -14.68 -11.20 -15.45
CA ASN A 280 -15.77 -11.56 -14.53
C ASN A 280 -15.47 -12.91 -13.88
N ILE A 281 -14.69 -12.88 -12.80
CA ILE A 281 -14.50 -14.07 -11.96
C ILE A 281 -15.78 -14.25 -11.14
N LYS A 282 -16.69 -15.11 -11.61
CA LYS A 282 -17.76 -15.60 -10.75
C LYS A 282 -17.11 -16.47 -9.68
N VAL A 283 -16.80 -15.86 -8.53
CA VAL A 283 -16.55 -16.60 -7.30
C VAL A 283 -17.90 -17.22 -6.94
N ASN A 284 -18.15 -18.44 -7.39
CA ASN A 284 -19.23 -19.24 -6.82
C ASN A 284 -18.85 -19.44 -5.35
N LYS A 285 -19.53 -18.70 -4.47
CA LYS A 285 -19.55 -18.96 -3.03
C LYS A 285 -20.04 -20.36 -2.76
#